data_AF-A0A3C1LXT1-F1
#
_entry.id   AF-A0A3C1LXT1-F1
#
_cell.length_a   1.000
_cell.length_b   1.000
_cell.length_c   1.000
_cell.angle_alpha   90.00
_cell.angle_beta   90.00
_cell.angle_gamma   90.00
#
_symmetry.space_group_name_H-M   'P 1'
#
loop_
_entity.id
_entity.type
_entity.pdbx_description
1 polymer ?
#
loop_
_entity_poly.entity_id
_entity_poly.type
_entity_poly.pdbx_seq_one_letter_code
_entity_poly.pdbx_strand_id
1 'polypeptide(L)'
;MNEEKLYMPPNITVRPEYFTGFGKQEAVYTMIVGAAAIAAAVLVHIVSGYVVPCVFGVLVVITLTVTFVTKVPNANNMSMLDYTVIMFKFKNEQQKFIYHYLEETKQNEKEKNKAKAA
;
A
#
# COMPACT_ATOMS: atom_id res chain seq x y z
N MET A 1 7.88 39.94 -9.48
CA MET A 1 8.30 38.53 -9.61
C MET A 1 7.12 37.69 -9.16
N ASN A 2 6.38 37.10 -10.10
CA ASN A 2 5.30 36.18 -9.76
C ASN A 2 5.92 34.87 -9.28
N GLU A 3 5.65 34.50 -8.05
CA GLU A 3 5.94 33.17 -7.52
C GLU A 3 4.99 32.17 -8.16
N GLU A 4 5.27 31.78 -9.41
CA GLU A 4 4.68 30.59 -9.99
C GLU A 4 5.15 29.39 -9.16
N LYS A 5 4.34 29.01 -8.16
CA LYS A 5 4.55 27.76 -7.43
C LYS A 5 4.50 26.64 -8.45
N LEU A 6 5.67 26.10 -8.76
CA LEU A 6 5.85 24.97 -9.65
C LEU A 6 4.94 23.83 -9.16
N TYR A 7 3.94 23.49 -9.97
CA TYR A 7 3.02 22.40 -9.68
C TYR A 7 3.81 21.08 -9.73
N MET A 8 4.09 20.53 -8.55
CA MET A 8 4.66 19.20 -8.44
C MET A 8 3.52 18.18 -8.51
N PRO A 9 3.58 17.21 -9.45
CA PRO A 9 2.54 16.21 -9.56
C PRO A 9 2.41 15.40 -8.25
N PRO A 10 1.20 14.94 -7.91
CA PRO A 10 0.84 14.41 -6.58
C PRO A 10 1.54 13.09 -6.18
N ASN A 11 2.42 12.56 -7.03
CA ASN A 11 3.08 11.27 -6.82
C ASN A 11 4.61 11.36 -6.69
N ILE A 12 5.16 12.56 -6.50
CA ILE A 12 6.59 12.74 -6.22
C ILE A 12 6.78 12.87 -4.70
N THR A 13 7.53 11.94 -4.11
CA THR A 13 7.85 11.99 -2.68
C THR A 13 8.88 13.08 -2.41
N VAL A 14 8.44 14.15 -1.74
CA VAL A 14 9.29 15.28 -1.30
C VAL A 14 9.92 15.04 0.08
N ARG A 15 9.77 13.83 0.63
CA ARG A 15 10.21 13.48 1.98
C ARG A 15 11.65 12.94 1.95
N PRO A 16 12.45 13.19 2.99
CA PRO A 16 13.75 12.55 3.13
C PRO A 16 13.56 11.04 3.31
N GLU A 17 14.04 10.28 2.33
CA GLU A 17 14.03 8.82 2.29
C GLU A 17 15.47 8.30 2.35
N TYR A 18 15.70 7.21 3.10
CA TYR A 18 17.02 6.56 3.16
C TYR A 18 17.31 5.79 1.87
N PHE A 19 16.28 5.15 1.33
CA PHE A 19 16.24 4.54 0.01
C PHE A 19 14.81 4.64 -0.51
N THR A 20 14.62 4.51 -1.82
CA THR A 20 13.34 4.79 -2.48
C THR A 20 12.18 4.06 -1.80
N GLY A 21 11.21 4.81 -1.27
CA GLY A 21 10.04 4.28 -0.57
C GLY A 21 10.24 3.94 0.91
N PHE A 22 11.41 4.21 1.50
CA PHE A 22 11.72 3.92 2.90
C PHE A 22 12.27 5.15 3.62
N GLY A 23 11.43 5.78 4.44
CA GLY A 23 11.76 6.95 5.23
C GLY A 23 11.97 6.66 6.71
N LYS A 24 11.99 7.74 7.50
CA LYS A 24 12.17 7.68 8.96
C LYS A 24 11.05 6.92 9.67
N GLN A 25 9.82 7.05 9.20
CA GLN A 25 8.67 6.38 9.83
C GLN A 25 8.79 4.87 9.68
N GLU A 26 9.13 4.43 8.47
CA GLU A 26 9.35 3.04 8.09
C GLU A 26 10.52 2.41 8.87
N ALA A 27 11.60 3.17 9.08
CA ALA A 27 12.72 2.78 9.92
C ALA A 27 12.33 2.56 11.40
N VAL A 28 11.46 3.41 11.95
CA VAL A 28 10.98 3.25 13.33
C VAL A 28 10.11 2.00 13.46
N TYR A 29 9.20 1.76 12.52
CA TYR A 29 8.38 0.54 12.52
C TYR A 29 9.21 -0.73 12.43
N THR A 30 10.18 -0.77 11.52
CA THR A 30 11.08 -1.93 11.36
C THR A 30 11.93 -2.17 12.61
N MET A 31 12.38 -1.11 13.30
CA MET A 31 13.10 -1.23 14.56
C MET A 31 12.25 -1.83 15.68
N ILE A 32 11.01 -1.37 15.83
CA ILE A 32 10.07 -1.89 16.85
C ILE A 32 9.77 -3.37 16.58
N VAL A 33 9.47 -3.73 15.33
CA VAL A 33 9.19 -5.12 14.94
C VAL A 33 10.43 -6.00 15.09
N GLY A 34 11.62 -5.48 14.73
CA GLY A 34 12.88 -6.18 14.92
C GLY A 34 13.18 -6.49 16.40
N ALA A 35 12.95 -5.53 17.29
CA ALA A 35 13.09 -5.75 18.74
C ALA A 35 12.12 -6.82 19.25
N ALA A 36 10.86 -6.79 18.79
CA ALA A 36 9.88 -7.81 19.12
C ALA A 36 10.26 -9.20 18.58
N ALA A 37 10.80 -9.27 17.35
CA ALA A 37 11.26 -10.51 16.74
C ALA A 37 12.42 -11.15 17.50
N ILE A 38 13.38 -10.33 17.97
CA ILE A 38 14.49 -10.79 18.81
C ILE A 38 13.96 -11.33 20.14
N ALA A 39 13.05 -10.61 20.80
CA ALA A 39 12.44 -11.07 22.05
C ALA A 39 11.73 -12.42 21.87
N ALA A 40 10.96 -12.58 20.79
CA ALA A 40 10.31 -13.84 20.45
C ALA A 40 11.32 -14.96 20.16
N ALA A 41 12.41 -14.66 19.44
CA ALA A 41 13.45 -15.63 19.14
C ALA A 41 14.17 -16.12 20.40
N VAL A 42 14.41 -15.25 21.39
CA VAL A 42 14.98 -15.65 22.70
C VAL A 42 14.04 -16.62 23.41
N LEU A 43 12.73 -16.34 23.43
CA LEU A 43 11.75 -17.25 24.02
C LEU A 43 11.74 -18.63 23.34
N VAL A 44 11.78 -18.64 22.00
CA VAL A 44 11.85 -19.90 21.21
C VAL A 44 13.16 -20.64 21.49
N HIS A 45 14.28 -19.93 21.62
CA HIS A 45 15.58 -20.51 21.91
C HIS A 45 15.61 -21.21 23.28
N ILE A 46 15.00 -20.61 24.31
CA ILE A 46 14.91 -21.20 25.66
C ILE A 46 14.21 -22.56 25.61
N VAL A 47 13.17 -22.72 24.78
CA VAL A 47 12.39 -23.96 24.68
C VAL A 47 13.07 -24.99 23.79
N SER A 48 13.62 -24.56 22.65
CA SER A 48 14.12 -25.46 21.61
C SER A 48 15.62 -25.78 21.74
N GLY A 49 16.41 -24.93 22.38
CA GLY A 49 17.87 -25.05 22.52
C GLY A 49 18.67 -24.81 21.22
N TYR A 50 18.01 -24.73 20.06
CA TYR A 50 18.68 -24.50 18.77
C TYR A 50 18.85 -23.01 18.46
N VAL A 51 20.07 -22.57 18.19
CA VAL A 51 20.39 -21.16 17.87
C VAL A 51 20.14 -20.84 16.40
N VAL A 52 20.54 -21.74 15.49
CA VAL A 52 20.49 -21.54 14.04
C VAL A 52 19.09 -21.14 13.54
N PRO A 53 18.00 -21.89 13.81
CA PRO A 53 16.68 -21.53 13.32
C PRO A 53 16.15 -20.22 13.92
N CYS A 54 16.57 -19.86 15.14
CA CYS A 54 16.19 -18.60 15.77
C CYS A 54 16.80 -17.40 15.03
N VAL A 55 18.09 -17.47 14.68
CA VAL A 55 18.77 -16.41 13.94
C VAL A 55 18.18 -16.26 12.54
N PHE A 56 17.97 -17.37 11.82
CA PHE A 56 17.31 -17.33 10.51
C PHE A 56 15.89 -16.76 10.60
N GLY A 57 15.12 -17.14 11.61
CA GLY A 57 13.78 -16.60 11.84
C GLY A 57 13.78 -15.08 12.01
N VAL A 58 14.69 -14.53 12.81
CA VAL A 58 14.81 -13.07 13.00
C VAL A 58 15.15 -12.36 11.68
N LEU A 59 16.12 -12.89 10.91
CA LEU A 59 16.50 -12.30 9.62
C LEU A 59 15.33 -12.31 8.63
N VAL A 60 14.56 -13.41 8.58
CA VAL A 60 13.37 -13.53 7.73
C VAL A 60 12.30 -12.51 8.16
N VAL A 61 12.05 -12.36 9.47
CA VAL A 61 11.05 -11.40 9.95
C VAL A 61 11.46 -9.96 9.61
N ILE A 62 12.72 -9.59 9.78
CA ILE A 62 13.19 -8.23 9.45
C ILE A 62 13.06 -7.96 7.94
N THR A 63 13.50 -8.91 7.09
CA THR A 63 13.43 -8.75 5.63
C THR A 63 11.98 -8.67 5.13
N LEU A 64 11.09 -9.50 5.66
CA LEU A 64 9.65 -9.42 5.37
C LEU A 64 9.07 -8.08 5.81
N THR A 65 9.40 -7.60 7.00
CA THR A 65 8.89 -6.33 7.53
C THR A 65 9.32 -5.15 6.66
N VAL A 66 10.60 -5.08 6.30
CA VAL A 66 11.11 -4.03 5.39
C VAL A 66 10.36 -4.08 4.06
N THR A 67 10.18 -5.26 3.49
CA THR A 67 9.45 -5.43 2.22
C THR A 67 7.99 -4.98 2.32
N PHE A 68 7.30 -5.29 3.41
CA PHE A 68 5.90 -4.92 3.61
C PHE A 68 5.69 -3.42 3.84
N VAL A 69 6.63 -2.78 4.51
CA VAL A 69 6.56 -1.35 4.89
C VAL A 69 7.06 -0.44 3.78
N THR A 70 7.96 -0.92 2.91
CA THR A 70 8.50 -0.13 1.79
C THR A 70 7.39 0.27 0.83
N LYS A 71 7.34 1.57 0.50
CA LYS A 71 6.37 2.13 -0.45
C LYS A 71 6.87 1.96 -1.87
N VAL A 72 5.96 1.61 -2.79
CA VAL A 72 6.32 1.45 -4.20
C VAL A 72 6.11 2.80 -4.92
N PRO A 73 7.16 3.42 -5.48
CA PRO A 73 7.07 4.76 -6.09
C PRO A 73 6.11 4.84 -7.28
N ASN A 74 6.05 3.75 -8.06
CA ASN A 74 5.22 3.66 -9.27
C ASN A 74 3.77 3.19 -8.99
N ALA A 75 3.41 2.95 -7.72
CA ALA A 75 2.09 2.46 -7.33
C ALA A 75 1.52 3.29 -6.16
N ASN A 76 1.12 4.54 -6.47
CA ASN A 76 0.41 5.45 -5.56
C ASN A 76 1.12 5.76 -4.22
N ASN A 77 2.43 5.50 -4.11
CA ASN A 77 3.20 5.67 -2.87
C ASN A 77 2.59 4.91 -1.67
N MET A 78 1.91 3.79 -1.94
CA MET A 78 1.31 2.92 -0.93
C MET A 78 2.27 1.78 -0.60
N SER A 79 2.28 1.39 0.68
CA SER A 79 2.98 0.20 1.15
C SER A 79 2.09 -1.04 1.04
N MET A 80 2.69 -2.23 1.11
CA MET A 80 1.93 -3.48 1.10
C MET A 80 0.97 -3.55 2.31
N LEU A 81 1.34 -2.94 3.44
CA LEU A 81 0.46 -2.79 4.61
C LEU A 81 -0.78 -1.93 4.34
N ASP A 82 -0.64 -0.86 3.56
CA ASP A 82 -1.79 -0.01 3.24
C ASP A 82 -2.83 -0.77 2.41
N TYR A 83 -2.35 -1.57 1.44
CA TYR A 83 -3.21 -2.44 0.66
C TYR A 83 -3.94 -3.49 1.51
N THR A 84 -3.27 -4.10 2.50
CA THR A 84 -3.94 -5.07 3.37
C THR A 84 -5.01 -4.41 4.23
N VAL A 85 -4.76 -3.21 4.77
CA VAL A 85 -5.75 -2.46 5.55
C VAL A 85 -6.97 -2.11 4.70
N ILE A 86 -6.77 -1.63 3.47
CA ILE A 86 -7.85 -1.33 2.53
C ILE A 86 -8.66 -2.59 2.23
N MET A 87 -7.99 -3.73 2.00
CA MET A 87 -8.64 -5.01 1.73
C MET A 87 -9.49 -5.48 2.91
N PHE A 88 -9.01 -5.34 4.16
CA PHE A 88 -9.78 -5.67 5.35
C PHE A 88 -10.98 -4.74 5.54
N LYS A 89 -10.83 -3.44 5.29
CA LYS A 89 -11.96 -2.50 5.32
C LYS A 89 -13.01 -2.86 4.28
N PHE A 90 -12.59 -3.09 3.05
CA PHE A 90 -13.47 -3.47 1.94
C PHE A 90 -14.26 -4.75 2.21
N LYS A 91 -13.60 -5.76 2.81
CA LYS A 91 -14.26 -7.00 3.24
C LYS A 91 -15.37 -6.76 4.27
N ASN A 92 -15.20 -5.77 5.14
CA ASN A 92 -16.15 -5.44 6.20
C ASN A 92 -17.25 -4.47 5.76
N GLU A 93 -17.12 -3.84 4.59
CA GLU A 93 -18.11 -2.92 4.04
C GLU A 93 -19.20 -3.69 3.25
N GLN A 94 -20.47 -3.28 3.41
CA GLN A 94 -21.54 -3.75 2.53
C GLN A 94 -21.34 -3.17 1.13
N GLN A 95 -20.94 -4.02 0.20
CA GLN A 95 -20.72 -3.71 -1.21
C GLN A 95 -22.05 -3.35 -1.89
N LYS A 96 -22.52 -2.11 -1.79
CA LYS A 96 -23.66 -1.62 -2.57
C LYS A 96 -23.15 -1.07 -3.90
N PHE A 97 -23.15 -1.93 -4.91
CA PHE A 97 -22.89 -1.52 -6.29
C PHE A 97 -24.15 -0.86 -6.86
N ILE A 98 -24.23 0.47 -6.79
CA ILE A 98 -25.25 1.22 -7.50
C ILE A 98 -24.81 1.29 -8.97
N TYR A 99 -25.40 0.42 -9.79
CA TYR A 99 -25.18 0.45 -11.23
C TYR A 99 -25.89 1.67 -11.81
N HIS A 100 -25.12 2.74 -12.05
CA HIS A 100 -25.57 3.83 -12.91
C HIS A 100 -25.40 3.38 -14.36
N TYR A 101 -26.52 3.08 -15.02
CA TYR A 101 -26.52 2.97 -16.48
C TYR A 101 -26.19 4.35 -17.04
N LEU A 102 -25.00 4.50 -17.62
CA LEU A 102 -24.64 5.67 -18.41
C LEU A 102 -25.69 5.83 -19.52
N GLU A 103 -26.35 6.99 -19.57
CA GLU A 103 -27.44 7.31 -20.50
C GLU A 103 -27.03 7.33 -21.98
N GLU A 104 -25.78 7.00 -22.28
CA GLU A 104 -25.20 6.94 -23.62
C GLU A 104 -25.99 6.01 -24.55
N THR A 105 -26.61 4.95 -24.02
CA THR A 105 -27.49 4.06 -24.81
C THR A 105 -28.77 4.76 -25.25
N LYS A 106 -29.36 5.62 -24.39
CA LYS A 106 -30.58 6.38 -24.70
C LYS A 106 -30.32 7.54 -25.65
N GLN A 107 -29.15 8.19 -25.57
CA GLN A 107 -28.77 9.25 -26.50
C GLN A 107 -28.52 8.71 -27.92
N ASN A 108 -27.81 7.57 -28.03
CA ASN A 108 -27.56 6.92 -29.31
C ASN A 108 -28.85 6.39 -29.98
N GLU A 109 -29.83 5.90 -29.21
CA GLU A 109 -31.13 5.50 -29.75
C GLU A 109 -31.96 6.69 -30.24
N LYS A 110 -31.92 7.83 -29.54
CA LYS A 110 -32.58 9.07 -29.97
C LYS A 110 -31.98 9.61 -31.27
N GLU A 111 -30.66 9.58 -31.42
CA GLU A 111 -29.99 10.00 -32.65
C GLU A 111 -30.29 9.06 -33.83
N LYS A 112 -30.29 7.75 -33.61
CA LYS A 112 -30.69 6.76 -34.64
C LYS A 112 -32.14 6.93 -35.09
N ASN A 113 -33.06 7.21 -34.18
CA ASN A 113 -34.47 7.43 -34.54
C ASN A 113 -34.69 8.76 -35.26
N LYS A 114 -33.90 9.79 -34.95
CA LYS A 114 -33.92 11.07 -35.67
C LYS A 114 -33.38 10.94 -37.10
N ALA A 115 -32.35 10.11 -37.29
CA ALA A 115 -31.78 9.82 -38.61
C ALA A 115 -32.66 8.92 -39.50
N LYS A 116 -33.59 8.14 -38.92
CA LYS A 116 -34.58 7.35 -39.66
C LYS A 116 -35.85 8.14 -40.03
N ALA A 117 -36.08 9.28 -39.39
CA ALA A 117 -37.24 10.14 -39.59
C ALA A 117 -36.96 11.34 -40.53
N ALA A 118 -35.72 11.47 -41.01
CA ALA A 118 -35.29 12.37 -42.08
C ALA A 118 -35.13 11.58 -43.39
#